data_AF-A0AA37LGL3-F1
#
_entry.id   AF-A0AA37LGL3-F1
#
_cell.length_a   1.000
_cell.length_b   1.000
_cell.length_c   1.000
_cell.angle_alpha   90.00
_cell.angle_beta   90.00
_cell.angle_gamma   90.00
#
_symmetry.space_group_name_H-M   'P 1'
#
loop_
_entity.id
_entity.type
_entity.pdbx_description
1 polymer ?
#
loop_
_entity_poly.entity_id
_entity_poly.type
_entity_poly.pdbx_seq_one_letter_code
_entity_poly.pdbx_strand_id
1 'polypeptide(L)'
;MSAEAEKFIREVWGLQGAAYLVVGMRYYSRISTLGWRKVSWDDLLMGVATLVYTAESVAAYYVVAFWKGFANNGMTDEQRATLDPASEEWQLRVNGSKTHVIGLLLYTTLLWLLKACWVIYYSRLTYVTLSTT
;
A
#
# COMPACT_ATOMS: atom_id res chain seq x y z
N MET A 1 -19.75 11.44 8.03
CA MET A 1 -19.02 10.17 7.82
C MET A 1 -19.63 9.14 8.77
N SER A 2 -19.82 7.89 8.36
CA SER A 2 -20.40 6.86 9.25
C SER A 2 -19.39 6.45 10.34
N ALA A 3 -19.87 5.90 11.45
CA ALA A 3 -19.00 5.37 12.51
C ALA A 3 -18.03 4.29 11.98
N GLU A 4 -18.50 3.44 11.07
CA GLU A 4 -17.68 2.43 10.41
C GLU A 4 -16.56 3.05 9.56
N ALA A 5 -16.86 4.12 8.82
CA ALA A 5 -15.86 4.83 8.02
C ALA A 5 -14.78 5.48 8.91
N GLU A 6 -15.18 6.06 10.05
CA GLU A 6 -14.22 6.60 11.02
C GLU A 6 -13.31 5.53 11.62
N LYS A 7 -13.89 4.37 11.99
CA LYS A 7 -13.13 3.23 12.52
C LYS A 7 -12.12 2.73 11.48
N PHE A 8 -12.55 2.55 10.24
CA PHE A 8 -11.68 2.13 9.14
C PHE A 8 -10.52 3.11 8.92
N ILE A 9 -10.79 4.42 8.86
CA ILE A 9 -9.75 5.43 8.66
C ILE A 9 -8.73 5.41 9.79
N ARG A 10 -9.18 5.27 11.05
CA ARG A 10 -8.28 5.14 12.20
C ARG A 10 -7.39 3.90 12.10
N GLU A 11 -7.96 2.78 11.68
CA GLU A 11 -7.23 1.53 11.48
C GLU A 11 -6.16 1.67 10.39
N VAL A 12 -6.52 2.19 9.22
CA VAL A 12 -5.58 2.42 8.09
C VAL A 12 -4.39 3.25 8.52
N TRP A 13 -4.62 4.40 9.16
CA TRP A 13 -3.53 5.28 9.58
C TRP A 13 -2.74 4.73 10.78
N GLY A 14 -3.40 3.98 11.66
CA GLY A 14 -2.73 3.27 12.76
C GLY A 14 -1.74 2.23 12.24
N LEU A 15 -2.16 1.42 11.27
CA LEU A 15 -1.31 0.42 10.61
C LEU A 15 -0.18 1.07 9.79
N GLN A 16 -0.47 2.16 9.09
CA GLN A 16 0.55 2.95 8.39
C GLN A 16 1.65 3.45 9.34
N GLY A 17 1.23 4.00 10.49
CA GLY A 17 2.15 4.46 11.53
C GLY A 17 3.00 3.33 12.10
N ALA A 18 2.39 2.17 12.39
CA ALA A 18 3.11 0.99 12.85
C ALA A 18 4.15 0.52 11.82
N ALA A 19 3.80 0.49 10.54
CA ALA A 19 4.73 0.12 9.48
C ALA A 19 5.91 1.10 9.39
N TYR A 20 5.67 2.41 9.45
CA TYR A 20 6.73 3.42 9.47
C TYR A 20 7.67 3.24 10.67
N LEU A 21 7.13 2.94 11.85
CA LEU A 21 7.96 2.68 13.04
C LEU A 21 8.86 1.46 12.83
N VAL A 22 8.30 0.35 12.33
CA VAL A 22 9.07 -0.89 12.08
C VAL A 22 10.15 -0.67 11.03
N VAL A 23 9.81 -0.02 9.92
CA VAL A 23 10.76 0.29 8.84
C VAL A 23 11.81 1.31 9.31
N GLY A 24 11.42 2.31 10.10
CA GLY A 24 12.34 3.26 10.71
C GLY A 24 13.35 2.57 11.64
N MET A 25 12.89 1.66 12.51
CA MET A 25 13.76 0.84 13.35
C MET A 25 14.72 -0.02 12.53
N ARG A 26 14.25 -0.59 11.40
CA ARG A 26 15.10 -1.34 10.46
C ARG A 26 16.25 -0.48 9.95
N TYR A 27 15.96 0.73 9.44
CA TYR A 27 17.00 1.64 8.95
C TYR A 27 17.94 2.07 10.06
N TYR A 28 17.41 2.41 11.24
CA TYR A 28 18.22 2.80 12.40
C TYR A 28 19.21 1.70 12.80
N SER A 29 18.73 0.47 13.00
CA SER A 29 19.57 -0.69 13.34
C SER A 29 20.66 -0.94 12.30
N ARG A 30 20.32 -0.75 11.01
CA ARG A 30 21.28 -0.98 9.94
C ARG A 30 22.36 0.09 9.88
N ILE A 31 21.97 1.36 9.98
CA ILE A 31 22.90 2.49 9.96
C ILE A 31 23.84 2.43 11.18
N SER A 32 23.32 2.09 12.36
CA SER A 32 24.13 1.97 13.57
C SER A 32 25.11 0.79 13.53
N THR A 33 24.78 -0.30 12.81
CA THR A 33 25.65 -1.49 12.73
C THR A 33 26.66 -1.43 11.58
N LEU A 34 26.25 -0.99 10.39
CA LEU A 34 27.05 -1.10 9.16
C LEU A 34 27.57 0.25 8.63
N GLY A 35 27.05 1.37 9.17
CA GLY A 35 27.31 2.72 8.69
C GLY A 35 26.49 3.12 7.45
N TRP A 36 26.29 4.43 7.26
CA TRP A 36 25.44 5.00 6.20
C TRP A 36 25.89 4.66 4.76
N ARG A 37 27.16 4.31 4.55
CA ARG A 37 27.70 4.01 3.20
C ARG A 37 27.39 2.60 2.69
N LYS A 38 26.76 1.73 3.50
CA LYS A 38 26.46 0.33 3.15
C LYS A 38 24.96 0.06 2.97
N VAL A 39 24.24 1.04 2.42
CA VAL A 39 22.85 0.85 1.98
C VAL A 39 22.86 -0.13 0.79
N SER A 40 22.03 -1.15 0.88
CA SER A 40 21.91 -2.19 -0.13
C SER A 40 20.62 -2.08 -0.92
N TRP A 41 20.53 -2.85 -2.00
CA TRP A 41 19.34 -2.93 -2.82
C TRP A 41 18.07 -3.32 -2.05
N ASP A 42 18.16 -4.19 -1.03
CA ASP A 42 17.00 -4.54 -0.21
C ASP A 42 16.48 -3.35 0.62
N ASP A 43 17.36 -2.43 1.01
CA ASP A 43 16.96 -1.22 1.72
C ASP A 43 16.31 -0.20 0.79
N LEU A 44 16.80 -0.08 -0.45
CA LEU A 44 16.18 0.79 -1.46
C LEU A 44 14.76 0.29 -1.78
N LEU A 45 14.60 -1.01 -2.03
CA LEU A 45 13.30 -1.61 -2.30
C LEU A 45 12.34 -1.46 -1.10
N MET A 46 12.84 -1.57 0.14
CA MET A 46 12.01 -1.31 1.33
C MET A 46 11.53 0.16 1.38
N GLY A 47 12.35 1.10 0.92
CA GLY A 47 11.96 2.51 0.81
C GLY A 47 10.86 2.70 -0.22
N VAL A 48 11.01 2.08 -1.40
CA VAL A 48 9.98 2.09 -2.45
C VAL A 48 8.70 1.40 -1.98
N ALA A 49 8.80 0.27 -1.27
CA ALA A 49 7.66 -0.43 -0.68
C ALA A 49 6.91 0.47 0.31
N THR A 50 7.64 1.22 1.14
CA THR A 50 7.03 2.22 2.06
C THR A 50 6.24 3.28 1.29
N LEU A 51 6.78 3.80 0.18
CA LEU A 51 6.08 4.79 -0.65
C LEU A 51 4.82 4.21 -1.30
N VAL A 52 4.91 2.99 -1.84
CA VAL A 52 3.76 2.30 -2.46
C VAL A 52 2.68 1.99 -1.41
N TYR A 53 3.07 1.52 -0.23
CA TYR A 53 2.13 1.30 0.88
C TYR A 53 1.45 2.59 1.34
N THR A 54 2.18 3.71 1.35
CA THR A 54 1.59 5.03 1.62
C THR A 54 0.55 5.40 0.58
N ALA A 55 0.86 5.21 -0.71
CA ALA A 55 -0.08 5.47 -1.79
C ALA A 55 -1.32 4.55 -1.70
N GLU A 56 -1.14 3.29 -1.29
CA GLU A 56 -2.25 2.35 -1.07
C GLU A 56 -3.17 2.82 0.06
N SER A 57 -2.62 3.20 1.21
CA SER A 57 -3.38 3.75 2.34
C SER A 57 -4.10 5.04 1.98
N VAL A 58 -3.48 5.90 1.18
CA VAL A 58 -4.14 7.10 0.63
C VAL A 58 -5.29 6.71 -0.29
N ALA A 59 -5.11 5.77 -1.22
CA ALA A 59 -6.20 5.31 -2.09
C ALA A 59 -7.38 4.76 -1.28
N ALA A 60 -7.12 3.94 -0.25
CA ALA A 60 -8.14 3.44 0.66
C ALA A 60 -8.87 4.57 1.41
N TYR A 61 -8.13 5.57 1.90
CA TYR A 61 -8.72 6.77 2.48
C TYR A 61 -9.63 7.52 1.50
N TYR A 62 -9.22 7.67 0.23
CA TYR A 62 -10.04 8.34 -0.78
C TYR A 62 -11.37 7.63 -1.04
N VAL A 63 -11.38 6.30 -1.11
CA VAL A 63 -12.61 5.50 -1.26
C VAL A 63 -13.61 5.81 -0.15
N VAL A 64 -13.15 5.85 1.10
CA VAL A 64 -14.05 6.00 2.24
C VAL A 64 -14.44 7.45 2.50
N ALA A 65 -13.46 8.37 2.46
CA ALA A 65 -13.67 9.76 2.85
C ALA A 65 -14.30 10.62 1.74
N PHE A 66 -13.92 10.40 0.47
CA PHE A 66 -14.38 11.22 -0.65
C PHE A 66 -15.43 10.52 -1.51
N TRP A 67 -15.20 9.25 -1.84
CA TRP A 67 -16.13 8.49 -2.69
C TRP A 67 -17.30 7.88 -1.91
N LYS A 68 -17.39 8.13 -0.59
CA LYS A 68 -18.47 7.64 0.29
C LYS A 68 -18.62 6.11 0.26
N GLY A 69 -17.55 5.39 -0.07
CA GLY A 69 -17.55 3.94 -0.27
C GLY A 69 -18.23 3.48 -1.56
N PHE A 70 -18.60 4.39 -2.47
CA PHE A 70 -19.24 4.05 -3.73
C PHE A 70 -18.24 3.53 -4.76
N ALA A 71 -18.61 2.43 -5.41
CA ALA A 71 -17.94 1.85 -6.56
C ALA A 71 -18.95 0.96 -7.31
N ASN A 72 -18.53 0.35 -8.42
CA ASN A 72 -19.40 -0.48 -9.26
C ASN A 72 -19.54 -1.94 -8.78
N ASN A 73 -18.67 -2.41 -7.88
CA ASN A 73 -18.58 -3.81 -7.43
C ASN A 73 -19.75 -4.26 -6.54
N GLY A 74 -20.56 -3.32 -6.03
CA GLY A 74 -21.78 -3.59 -5.26
C GLY A 74 -23.09 -3.39 -6.03
N MET A 75 -23.06 -3.32 -7.36
CA MET A 75 -24.26 -3.10 -8.20
C MET A 75 -24.59 -4.30 -9.07
N THR A 76 -25.87 -4.51 -9.36
CA THR A 76 -26.30 -5.42 -10.44
C THR A 76 -26.09 -4.78 -11.81
N ASP A 77 -26.15 -5.58 -12.87
CA ASP A 77 -25.99 -5.07 -14.23
C ASP A 77 -27.12 -4.12 -14.63
N GLU A 78 -28.35 -4.38 -14.18
CA GLU A 78 -29.49 -3.49 -14.40
C GLU A 78 -29.28 -2.15 -13.70
N GLN A 79 -28.86 -2.16 -12.44
CA GLN A 79 -28.60 -0.94 -11.68
C GLN A 79 -27.51 -0.09 -12.34
N ARG A 80 -26.46 -0.72 -12.90
CA ARG A 80 -25.40 -0.02 -13.64
C ARG A 80 -25.93 0.57 -14.96
N ALA A 81 -26.76 -0.18 -15.68
CA ALA A 81 -27.31 0.24 -16.96
C ALA A 81 -28.32 1.39 -16.83
N THR A 82 -29.07 1.45 -15.73
CA THR A 82 -30.07 2.50 -15.47
C THR A 82 -29.51 3.71 -14.71
N LEU A 83 -28.23 3.70 -14.31
CA LEU A 83 -27.64 4.79 -13.55
C LEU A 83 -27.46 6.02 -14.43
N ASP A 84 -28.06 7.15 -14.02
CA ASP A 84 -27.99 8.40 -14.78
C ASP A 84 -26.54 8.96 -14.83
N PRO A 85 -25.93 9.09 -16.03
CA PRO A 85 -24.57 9.61 -16.18
C PRO A 85 -24.38 11.06 -15.71
N ALA A 86 -25.46 11.84 -15.62
CA ALA A 86 -25.42 13.23 -15.14
C ALA A 86 -25.51 13.34 -13.61
N SER A 87 -25.79 12.24 -12.90
CA SER A 87 -25.97 12.23 -11.45
C SER A 87 -24.65 12.33 -10.67
N GLU A 88 -24.72 12.87 -9.44
CA GLU A 88 -23.59 12.85 -8.49
C GLU A 88 -23.15 11.41 -8.19
N GLU A 89 -24.10 10.48 -8.05
CA GLU A 89 -23.82 9.07 -7.77
C GLU A 89 -22.97 8.43 -8.87
N TRP A 90 -23.28 8.70 -10.14
CA TRP A 90 -22.47 8.22 -11.26
C TRP A 90 -21.01 8.67 -11.12
N GLN A 91 -20.78 9.95 -10.82
CA GLN A 91 -19.42 10.48 -10.65
C GLN A 91 -18.68 9.85 -9.47
N LEU A 92 -19.36 9.69 -8.33
CA LEU A 92 -18.79 9.04 -7.15
C LEU A 92 -18.42 7.58 -7.45
N ARG A 93 -19.29 6.82 -8.12
CA ARG A 93 -19.06 5.41 -8.46
C ARG A 93 -17.95 5.24 -9.50
N VAL A 94 -17.88 6.09 -10.52
CA VAL A 94 -16.81 6.05 -11.51
C VAL A 94 -15.46 6.31 -10.85
N ASN A 95 -15.36 7.36 -10.04
CA ASN A 95 -14.11 7.70 -9.38
C ASN A 95 -13.72 6.67 -8.32
N GLY A 96 -14.65 6.20 -7.50
CA GLY A 96 -14.39 5.13 -6.55
C GLY A 96 -13.98 3.80 -7.21
N SER A 97 -14.57 3.46 -8.36
CA SER A 97 -14.15 2.27 -9.14
C SER A 97 -12.72 2.41 -9.67
N LYS A 98 -12.34 3.59 -10.18
CA LYS A 98 -10.95 3.88 -10.57
C LYS A 98 -10.01 3.76 -9.38
N THR A 99 -10.38 4.29 -8.22
CA THR A 99 -9.56 4.21 -7.00
C THR A 99 -9.43 2.76 -6.50
N HIS A 100 -10.46 1.91 -6.62
CA HIS A 100 -10.32 0.48 -6.33
C HIS A 100 -9.32 -0.22 -7.25
N VAL A 101 -9.34 0.05 -8.56
CA VAL A 101 -8.35 -0.51 -9.49
C VAL A 101 -6.94 -0.03 -9.14
N ILE A 102 -6.77 1.26 -8.81
CA ILE A 102 -5.50 1.79 -8.32
C ILE A 102 -5.05 1.05 -7.06
N GLY A 103 -5.94 0.86 -6.08
CA GLY A 103 -5.68 0.11 -4.86
C GLY A 103 -5.22 -1.32 -5.13
N LEU A 104 -5.88 -2.04 -6.05
CA LEU A 104 -5.49 -3.40 -6.44
C LEU A 104 -4.08 -3.46 -7.04
N LEU A 105 -3.75 -2.49 -7.90
CA LEU A 105 -2.42 -2.42 -8.52
C LEU A 105 -1.34 -2.06 -7.50
N LEU A 106 -1.62 -1.13 -6.58
CA LEU A 106 -0.71 -0.75 -5.50
C LEU A 106 -0.46 -1.92 -4.55
N TYR A 107 -1.51 -2.60 -4.10
CA TYR A 107 -1.42 -3.80 -3.27
C TYR A 107 -0.56 -4.89 -3.92
N THR A 108 -0.84 -5.20 -5.19
CA THR A 108 -0.08 -6.20 -5.96
C THR A 108 1.39 -5.79 -6.07
N THR A 109 1.65 -4.52 -6.39
CA THR A 109 3.01 -3.98 -6.49
C THR A 109 3.74 -4.06 -5.15
N LEU A 110 3.08 -3.69 -4.05
CA LEU A 110 3.63 -3.77 -2.71
C LEU A 110 4.05 -5.21 -2.37
N LEU A 111 3.18 -6.20 -2.61
CA LEU A 111 3.50 -7.61 -2.37
C LEU A 111 4.74 -8.06 -3.15
N TRP A 112 4.86 -7.67 -4.42
CA TRP A 112 6.01 -8.04 -5.24
C TRP A 112 7.29 -7.32 -4.80
N LEU A 113 7.22 -6.06 -4.39
CA LEU A 113 8.35 -5.34 -3.81
C LEU A 113 8.85 -6.02 -2.53
N LEU A 114 7.94 -6.40 -1.64
CA LEU A 114 8.29 -7.09 -0.39
C LEU A 114 8.92 -8.47 -0.65
N LYS A 115 8.39 -9.24 -1.62
CA LYS A 115 9.01 -10.50 -2.07
C LYS A 115 10.42 -10.26 -2.61
N ALA A 116 10.61 -9.24 -3.45
CA ALA A 116 11.92 -8.89 -3.98
C ALA A 116 12.90 -8.48 -2.88
N CYS A 117 12.47 -7.67 -1.89
CA CYS A 117 13.26 -7.35 -0.70
C CYS A 117 13.77 -8.62 0.01
N TRP A 118 12.88 -9.59 0.23
CA TRP A 118 13.23 -10.85 0.88
C TRP A 118 14.23 -11.65 0.07
N VAL A 119 14.01 -11.82 -1.24
CA VAL A 119 14.92 -12.57 -2.11
C VAL A 119 16.32 -11.94 -2.13
N ILE A 120 16.42 -10.62 -2.25
CA ILE A 120 17.72 -9.93 -2.24
C ILE A 120 18.40 -10.09 -0.87
N TYR A 121 17.66 -9.89 0.22
CA TYR A 121 18.19 -10.06 1.57
C TYR A 121 18.75 -11.48 1.79
N TYR A 122 17.98 -12.52 1.44
CA TYR A 122 18.41 -13.91 1.58
C TYR A 122 19.58 -14.23 0.67
N SER A 123 19.59 -13.74 -0.58
CA SER A 123 20.73 -13.96 -1.47
C SER A 123 22.03 -13.45 -0.86
N ARG A 124 22.01 -12.27 -0.24
CA ARG A 124 23.19 -11.70 0.44
C ARG A 124 23.63 -12.55 1.63
N LEU A 125 22.67 -13.08 2.40
CA LEU A 125 22.99 -13.96 3.52
C LEU A 125 23.66 -15.26 3.04
N THR A 126 23.12 -15.88 1.99
CA THR A 126 23.64 -17.14 1.44
C THR A 126 25.00 -16.99 0.76
N TYR A 127 25.21 -15.93 -0.03
CA TYR A 127 26.51 -15.68 -0.69
C TYR A 127 27.63 -15.43 0.32
N VAL A 128 27.33 -14.73 1.43
CA VAL A 128 28.32 -14.51 2.50
C VAL A 128 28.77 -15.85 3.11
N THR A 129 27.83 -16.76 3.40
CA THR A 129 28.14 -18.07 3.99
C THR A 129 29.08 -18.90 3.13
N LEU A 130 28.89 -18.91 1.79
CA LEU A 130 29.71 -19.71 0.88
C LEU A 130 31.13 -19.15 0.64
N SER A 131 31.35 -17.86 0.91
CA SER A 131 32.68 -17.23 0.74
C SER A 131 33.63 -17.42 1.92
N THR A 132 33.13 -17.94 3.04
CA THR A 132 33.86 -18.14 4.31
C THR A 132 34.21 -19.61 4.59
N THR A 133 33.88 -20.53 3.68
CA THR A 133 34.29 -21.95 3.68
C THR A 133 35.28 -22.20 2.56
#